data_AF-U2ESA2-F1
#
_entry.id   AF-U2ESA2-F1
#
_cell.length_a   1.000
_cell.length_b   1.000
_cell.length_c   1.000
_cell.angle_alpha   90.00
_cell.angle_beta   90.00
_cell.angle_gamma   90.00
#
_symmetry.space_group_name_H-M   'P 1'
#
loop_
_entity.id
_entity.type
_entity.pdbx_description
1 polymer ?
#
loop_
_entity_poly.entity_id
_entity_poly.type
_entity_poly.pdbx_seq_one_letter_code
_entity_poly.pdbx_strand_id
1 'polypeptide(L)'
;MTSAAAAQQDARADIHDAELRRRISPGALRTWFGIARQWGLTDIQAARLLGTPVSTYRRWKRAPNITLDVGQMERLSLLLGVYKSLEMLLPRADAADGWIKQPNSNPLFGGKTPLERMLAGHIEDLSVVRRHLDAERGGWA
;
A
#
# COMPACT_ATOMS: atom_id res chain seq x y z
N MET A 1 -21.95 4.96 31.77
CA MET A 1 -22.04 4.31 30.45
C MET A 1 -21.13 5.04 29.46
N THR A 2 -19.81 4.96 29.64
CA THR A 2 -18.83 5.51 28.67
C THR A 2 -17.57 4.64 28.70
N SER A 3 -17.68 3.39 28.29
CA SER A 3 -16.54 2.48 28.09
C SER A 3 -16.83 1.50 26.96
N ALA A 4 -17.06 2.08 25.78
CA ALA A 4 -17.19 1.32 24.53
C ALA A 4 -16.41 2.02 23.40
N ALA A 5 -16.35 3.36 23.40
CA ALA A 5 -15.57 4.13 22.43
C ALA A 5 -14.05 3.95 22.60
N ALA A 6 -13.53 3.89 23.84
CA ALA A 6 -12.10 3.69 24.11
C ALA A 6 -11.62 2.27 23.75
N ALA A 7 -12.45 1.25 23.97
CA ALA A 7 -12.16 -0.13 23.58
C ALA A 7 -12.19 -0.35 22.05
N GLN A 8 -12.98 0.46 21.33
CA GLN A 8 -13.03 0.43 19.87
C GLN A 8 -11.76 1.03 19.22
N GLN A 9 -11.04 1.90 19.93
CA GLN A 9 -9.77 2.50 19.48
C GLN A 9 -8.56 1.58 19.73
N ASP A 10 -8.59 0.77 20.80
CA ASP A 10 -7.56 -0.24 21.14
C ASP A 10 -7.58 -1.48 20.21
N ALA A 11 -8.67 -1.69 19.46
CA ALA A 11 -8.86 -2.86 18.59
C ALA A 11 -8.41 -2.64 17.14
N ARG A 12 -7.87 -1.47 16.78
CA ARG A 12 -7.14 -1.30 15.52
C ARG A 12 -5.77 -1.92 15.72
N ALA A 13 -5.58 -3.10 15.15
CA ALA A 13 -4.35 -3.89 15.21
C ALA A 13 -3.09 -2.99 15.23
N ASP A 14 -2.43 -2.92 16.38
CA ASP A 14 -1.27 -2.04 16.58
C ASP A 14 -0.07 -2.62 15.85
N ILE A 15 0.33 -2.00 14.74
CA ILE A 15 1.50 -2.44 13.98
C ILE A 15 2.80 -2.33 14.78
N HIS A 16 2.83 -1.68 15.95
CA HIS A 16 3.98 -1.68 16.86
C HIS A 16 4.12 -2.98 17.65
N ASP A 17 3.06 -3.78 17.79
CA ASP A 17 3.12 -5.13 18.38
C ASP A 17 3.92 -6.09 17.48
N ALA A 18 5.07 -6.55 17.99
CA ALA A 18 5.96 -7.46 17.29
C ALA A 18 5.34 -8.85 17.04
N GLU A 19 4.49 -9.34 17.96
CA GLU A 19 3.83 -10.63 17.82
C GLU A 19 2.79 -10.57 16.70
N LEU A 20 1.98 -9.51 16.70
CA LEU A 20 1.04 -9.25 15.62
C LEU A 20 1.75 -9.15 14.27
N ARG A 21 2.81 -8.33 14.17
CA ARG A 21 3.60 -8.21 12.93
C ARG A 21 4.11 -9.56 12.46
N ARG A 22 4.69 -10.38 13.35
CA ARG A 22 5.20 -11.72 13.00
C ARG A 22 4.10 -12.60 12.40
N ARG A 23 2.91 -12.57 12.99
CA ARG A 23 1.76 -13.37 12.53
C ARG A 23 1.23 -12.93 11.17
N ILE A 24 1.14 -11.62 10.91
CA ILE A 24 0.47 -11.10 9.70
C ILE A 24 1.42 -10.85 8.52
N SER A 25 2.71 -10.61 8.78
CA SER A 25 3.69 -10.24 7.74
C SER A 25 3.74 -11.20 6.55
N PRO A 26 3.77 -12.54 6.74
CA PRO A 26 3.85 -13.46 5.61
C PRO A 26 2.63 -13.39 4.69
N GLY A 27 1.44 -13.24 5.27
CA GLY A 27 0.19 -13.09 4.51
C GLY A 27 0.13 -11.77 3.76
N ALA A 28 0.41 -10.67 4.47
CA ALA A 28 0.41 -9.32 3.89
C ALA A 28 1.42 -9.20 2.75
N LEU A 29 2.60 -9.81 2.90
CA LEU A 29 3.64 -9.79 1.87
C LEU A 29 3.27 -10.62 0.63
N ARG A 30 2.60 -11.76 0.80
CA ARG A 30 2.05 -12.52 -0.34
C ARG A 30 1.01 -11.72 -1.11
N THR A 31 0.13 -11.00 -0.41
CA THR A 31 -0.84 -10.09 -1.03
C THR A 31 -0.13 -9.00 -1.83
N TRP A 32 0.92 -8.39 -1.27
CA TRP A 32 1.72 -7.40 -1.99
C TRP A 32 2.33 -7.94 -3.28
N PHE A 33 2.88 -9.16 -3.26
CA PHE A 33 3.43 -9.76 -4.47
C PHE A 33 2.36 -9.97 -5.55
N GLY A 34 1.14 -10.31 -5.16
CA GLY A 34 -0.01 -10.39 -6.06
C GLY A 34 -0.33 -9.07 -6.72
N ILE A 35 -0.47 -8.00 -5.92
CA ILE A 35 -0.78 -6.64 -6.38
C ILE A 35 0.34 -6.09 -7.26
N ALA A 36 1.60 -6.22 -6.83
CA ALA A 36 2.74 -5.77 -7.62
C ALA A 36 2.79 -6.45 -9.00
N ARG A 37 2.37 -7.71 -9.09
CA ARG A 37 2.24 -8.43 -10.37
C ARG A 37 1.06 -7.93 -11.20
N GLN A 38 -0.11 -7.69 -10.62
CA GLN A 38 -1.29 -7.14 -11.32
C GLN A 38 -0.99 -5.76 -11.90
N TRP A 39 -0.37 -4.90 -11.10
CA TRP A 39 0.14 -3.61 -11.52
C TRP A 39 1.31 -3.71 -12.50
N GLY A 40 1.86 -4.89 -12.77
CA GLY A 40 3.00 -5.11 -13.65
C GLY A 40 4.27 -4.36 -13.22
N LEU A 41 4.52 -4.29 -11.92
CA LEU A 41 5.72 -3.65 -11.37
C LEU A 41 6.95 -4.55 -11.55
N THR A 42 8.09 -3.92 -11.81
CA THR A 42 9.39 -4.60 -11.68
C THR A 42 9.72 -4.85 -10.21
N ASP A 43 10.58 -5.83 -9.93
CA ASP A 43 11.07 -6.06 -8.56
C ASP A 43 11.74 -4.80 -7.96
N ILE A 44 12.39 -3.98 -8.80
CA ILE A 44 13.03 -2.72 -8.38
C ILE A 44 11.98 -1.73 -7.88
N GLN A 45 10.91 -1.53 -8.66
CA GLN A 45 9.81 -0.65 -8.28
C GLN A 45 9.10 -1.17 -7.02
N ALA A 46 8.75 -2.46 -7.00
CA ALA A 46 8.03 -3.04 -5.87
C ALA A 46 8.84 -3.02 -4.57
N ALA A 47 10.16 -3.25 -4.64
CA ALA A 47 11.07 -3.11 -3.50
C ALA A 47 11.17 -1.67 -3.01
N ARG A 48 11.26 -0.70 -3.95
CA ARG A 48 11.30 0.74 -3.63
C ARG A 48 10.04 1.23 -2.93
N LEU A 49 8.86 0.79 -3.40
CA LEU A 49 7.59 1.13 -2.75
C LEU A 49 7.50 0.57 -1.33
N LEU A 50 7.97 -0.66 -1.12
CA LEU A 50 8.00 -1.30 0.19
C LEU A 50 9.14 -0.77 1.11
N GLY A 51 10.07 0.03 0.58
CA GLY A 51 11.17 0.59 1.35
C GLY A 51 12.27 -0.43 1.72
N THR A 52 12.51 -1.42 0.86
CA THR A 52 13.51 -2.48 1.10
C THR A 52 14.49 -2.62 -0.07
N PRO A 53 15.74 -3.07 0.16
CA PRO A 53 16.66 -3.38 -0.94
C PRO A 53 16.12 -4.43 -1.90
N VAL A 54 16.43 -4.31 -3.20
CA VAL A 54 15.89 -5.24 -4.22
C VAL A 54 16.34 -6.69 -3.99
N SER A 55 17.56 -6.89 -3.47
CA SER A 55 18.10 -8.21 -3.12
C SER A 55 17.29 -8.87 -2.00
N THR A 56 16.95 -8.09 -0.97
CA THR A 56 16.08 -8.51 0.14
C THR A 56 14.68 -8.85 -0.36
N TYR A 57 14.08 -7.98 -1.18
CA TYR A 57 12.76 -8.22 -1.78
C TYR A 57 12.71 -9.53 -2.59
N ARG A 58 13.70 -9.76 -3.45
CA ARG A 58 13.81 -11.00 -4.25
C ARG A 58 13.95 -12.25 -3.37
N ARG A 59 14.69 -12.16 -2.27
CA ARG A 59 14.80 -13.25 -1.29
C ARG A 59 13.45 -13.55 -0.65
N TRP A 60 12.72 -12.51 -0.23
CA TRP A 60 11.38 -12.67 0.35
C TRP A 60 10.35 -13.27 -0.61
N LYS A 61 10.44 -13.01 -1.92
CA LYS A 61 9.59 -13.68 -2.92
C LYS A 61 9.76 -15.20 -2.93
N ARG A 62 10.95 -15.71 -2.60
CA ARG A 62 11.25 -17.15 -2.51
C ARG A 62 10.87 -17.73 -1.16
N ALA A 63 11.05 -16.94 -0.10
CA ALA A 63 10.79 -17.34 1.28
C ALA A 63 10.09 -16.19 2.04
N PRO A 64 8.74 -16.09 1.96
CA PRO A 64 7.99 -14.97 2.53
C PRO A 64 7.72 -15.11 4.04
N ASN A 65 8.33 -16.09 4.72
CA ASN A 65 8.17 -16.29 6.15
C ASN A 65 9.10 -15.35 6.95
N ILE A 66 8.83 -14.05 6.84
CA ILE A 66 9.60 -12.99 7.48
C ILE A 66 8.66 -12.08 8.29
N THR A 67 9.23 -11.38 9.26
CA THR A 67 8.55 -10.30 9.98
C THR A 67 8.97 -8.97 9.36
N LEU A 68 8.00 -8.20 8.87
CA LEU A 68 8.23 -6.84 8.40
C LEU A 68 8.46 -5.91 9.59
N ASP A 69 9.30 -4.89 9.40
CA ASP A 69 9.43 -3.81 10.37
C ASP A 69 8.21 -2.86 10.32
N VAL A 70 8.15 -1.92 11.27
CA VAL A 70 7.03 -0.97 11.38
C VAL A 70 6.88 -0.13 10.10
N GLY A 71 7.97 0.43 9.58
CA GLY A 71 7.92 1.28 8.39
C GLY A 71 7.49 0.52 7.13
N GLN A 72 7.88 -0.76 7.01
CA GLN A 72 7.42 -1.64 5.95
C GLN A 72 5.94 -1.98 6.09
N MET A 73 5.45 -2.20 7.31
CA MET A 73 4.02 -2.41 7.58
C MET A 73 3.20 -1.16 7.25
N GLU A 74 3.68 0.04 7.59
CA GLU A 74 3.03 1.31 7.24
C GLU A 74 2.94 1.51 5.73
N ARG A 75 4.07 1.35 5.02
CA ARG A 75 4.11 1.43 3.54
C ARG A 75 3.18 0.42 2.91
N LEU A 76 3.21 -0.82 3.39
CA LEU A 76 2.35 -1.88 2.89
C LEU A 76 0.87 -1.55 3.10
N SER A 77 0.50 -1.04 4.27
CA SER A 77 -0.87 -0.58 4.55
C SER A 77 -1.33 0.50 3.56
N LEU A 78 -0.48 1.48 3.26
CA LEU A 78 -0.79 2.52 2.27
C LEU A 78 -0.99 1.92 0.87
N LEU A 79 -0.11 1.02 0.44
CA LEU A 79 -0.17 0.36 -0.87
C LEU A 79 -1.42 -0.51 -1.02
N LEU A 80 -1.76 -1.31 -0.01
CA LEU A 80 -3.01 -2.09 0.03
C LEU A 80 -4.24 -1.19 -0.01
N GLY A 81 -4.15 -0.03 0.64
CA GLY A 81 -5.17 1.00 0.59
C GLY A 81 -5.41 1.58 -0.79
N VAL A 82 -4.33 1.95 -1.49
CA VAL A 82 -4.38 2.44 -2.88
C VAL A 82 -5.03 1.40 -3.78
N TYR A 83 -4.59 0.14 -3.69
CA TYR A 83 -5.18 -0.97 -4.44
C TYR A 83 -6.69 -1.10 -4.18
N LYS A 84 -7.07 -1.18 -2.90
CA LYS A 84 -8.48 -1.31 -2.51
C LYS A 84 -9.34 -0.15 -2.99
N SER A 85 -8.84 1.09 -2.91
CA SER A 85 -9.60 2.25 -3.36
C SER A 85 -9.80 2.24 -4.89
N LEU A 86 -8.80 1.80 -5.67
CA LEU A 86 -8.94 1.67 -7.11
C LEU A 86 -9.97 0.60 -7.50
N GLU A 87 -9.92 -0.58 -6.87
CA GLU A 87 -10.88 -1.67 -7.08
C GLU A 87 -12.33 -1.27 -6.73
N MET A 88 -12.50 -0.30 -5.84
CA MET A 88 -13.83 0.22 -5.47
C MET A 88 -14.31 1.33 -6.41
N LEU A 89 -13.40 2.20 -6.86
CA LEU A 89 -13.72 3.37 -7.68
C LEU A 89 -13.94 3.01 -9.15
N LEU A 90 -13.22 2.00 -9.65
CA LEU A 90 -13.17 1.69 -11.07
C LEU A 90 -13.90 0.38 -11.36
N PRO A 91 -14.92 0.39 -12.24
CA PRO A 91 -15.77 -0.77 -12.48
C PRO A 91 -15.08 -1.89 -13.25
N ARG A 92 -13.93 -1.61 -13.87
CA ARG A 92 -13.14 -2.59 -14.61
C ARG A 92 -11.79 -2.83 -13.93
N ALA A 93 -11.48 -4.10 -13.70
CA ALA A 93 -10.24 -4.52 -13.06
C ALA A 93 -8.99 -4.06 -13.84
N ASP A 94 -9.00 -4.12 -15.17
CA ASP A 94 -7.86 -3.67 -15.98
C ASP A 94 -7.62 -2.16 -15.90
N ALA A 95 -8.70 -1.38 -15.77
CA ALA A 95 -8.61 0.05 -15.52
C ALA A 95 -8.04 0.33 -14.12
N ALA A 96 -8.47 -0.42 -13.10
CA ALA A 96 -7.96 -0.31 -11.73
C ALA A 96 -6.46 -0.66 -11.66
N ASP A 97 -6.07 -1.79 -12.23
CA ASP A 97 -4.70 -2.29 -12.26
C ASP A 97 -3.76 -1.37 -13.05
N GLY A 98 -4.27 -0.76 -14.13
CA GLY A 98 -3.52 0.13 -15.00
C GLY A 98 -3.42 1.57 -14.49
N TRP A 99 -4.31 2.01 -13.61
CA TRP A 99 -4.50 3.43 -13.27
C TRP A 99 -3.21 4.12 -12.81
N ILE A 100 -2.43 3.47 -11.94
CA ILE A 100 -1.20 4.07 -11.40
C ILE A 100 -0.14 4.32 -12.48
N LYS A 101 -0.25 3.68 -13.64
CA LYS A 101 0.69 3.81 -14.77
C LYS A 101 0.19 4.77 -15.85
N GLN A 102 -1.04 5.28 -15.76
CA GLN A 102 -1.56 6.22 -16.74
C GLN A 102 -1.15 7.65 -16.35
N PRO A 103 -0.76 8.51 -17.31
CA PRO A 103 -0.62 9.93 -17.06
C PRO A 103 -1.90 10.50 -16.44
N ASN A 104 -1.77 11.29 -15.40
CA ASN A 104 -2.89 11.86 -14.68
C ASN A 104 -2.81 13.39 -14.67
N SER A 105 -3.85 14.05 -15.19
CA SER A 105 -3.93 15.51 -15.32
C SER A 105 -4.31 16.22 -14.02
N ASN A 106 -4.62 15.50 -12.94
CA ASN A 106 -4.83 16.09 -11.63
C ASN A 106 -3.56 16.87 -11.21
N PRO A 107 -3.69 18.12 -10.69
CA PRO A 107 -2.54 18.92 -10.28
C PRO A 107 -1.56 18.22 -9.33
N LEU A 108 -2.05 17.25 -8.54
CA LEU A 108 -1.22 16.42 -7.66
C LEU A 108 -0.09 15.69 -8.42
N PHE A 109 -0.36 15.25 -9.64
CA PHE A 109 0.59 14.49 -10.45
C PHE A 109 1.29 15.34 -11.51
N GLY A 110 0.79 16.54 -11.81
CA GLY A 110 1.42 17.45 -12.77
C GLY A 110 1.59 16.84 -14.16
N GLY A 111 0.63 16.03 -14.62
CA GLY A 111 0.67 15.32 -15.90
C GLY A 111 1.51 14.04 -15.91
N LYS A 112 2.19 13.72 -14.79
CA LYS A 112 2.92 12.46 -14.61
C LYS A 112 1.99 11.34 -14.17
N THR A 113 2.54 10.13 -14.10
CA THR A 113 1.82 8.97 -13.58
C THR A 113 1.79 8.99 -12.04
N PRO A 114 0.73 8.47 -11.40
CA PRO A 114 0.72 8.26 -9.96
C PRO A 114 1.87 7.38 -9.46
N LEU A 115 2.29 6.39 -10.25
CA LEU A 115 3.42 5.53 -9.93
C LEU A 115 4.74 6.30 -9.84
N GLU A 116 4.99 7.28 -10.70
CA GLU A 116 6.18 8.14 -10.58
C GLU A 116 6.21 8.89 -9.26
N ARG A 117 5.06 9.40 -8.80
CA ARG A 117 4.95 10.03 -7.48
C ARG A 117 5.28 9.02 -6.38
N MET A 118 4.63 7.85 -6.39
CA MET A 118 4.84 6.80 -5.40
C MET A 118 6.31 6.33 -5.35
N LEU A 119 6.99 6.32 -6.49
CA LEU A 119 8.39 5.93 -6.63
C LEU A 119 9.39 7.01 -6.22
N ALA A 120 8.98 8.23 -5.86
CA ALA A 120 9.91 9.19 -5.25
C ALA A 120 10.58 8.59 -4.00
N GLY A 121 9.84 7.75 -3.27
CA GLY A 121 10.38 6.82 -2.26
C GLY A 121 10.11 7.25 -0.83
N HIS A 122 9.55 8.43 -0.59
CA HIS A 122 9.11 8.83 0.74
C HIS A 122 7.75 8.21 1.05
N ILE A 123 7.50 7.94 2.34
CA ILE A 123 6.21 7.40 2.78
C ILE A 123 5.06 8.39 2.49
N GLU A 124 5.33 9.69 2.58
CA GLU A 124 4.35 10.73 2.31
C GLU A 124 3.86 10.70 0.86
N ASP A 125 4.69 10.25 -0.09
CA ASP A 125 4.27 10.12 -1.49
C ASP A 125 3.19 9.04 -1.65
N LEU A 126 3.29 7.94 -0.90
CA LEU A 126 2.23 6.92 -0.86
C LEU A 126 0.98 7.44 -0.17
N SER A 127 1.16 8.15 0.95
CA SER A 127 0.09 8.74 1.76
C SER A 127 -0.75 9.74 0.96
N VAL A 128 -0.10 10.62 0.21
CA VAL A 128 -0.78 11.62 -0.63
C VAL A 128 -1.64 10.95 -1.72
N VAL A 129 -1.12 9.92 -2.40
CA VAL A 129 -1.91 9.17 -3.40
C VAL A 129 -3.10 8.45 -2.75
N ARG A 130 -2.87 7.83 -1.58
CA ARG A 130 -3.93 7.18 -0.82
C ARG A 130 -5.04 8.17 -0.44
N ARG A 131 -4.68 9.34 0.10
CA ARG A 131 -5.64 10.39 0.48
C ARG A 131 -6.42 10.94 -0.70
N HIS A 132 -5.76 11.10 -1.85
CA HIS A 132 -6.44 11.51 -3.09
C HIS A 132 -7.54 10.50 -3.46
N LEU A 133 -7.22 9.21 -3.52
CA LEU A 133 -8.21 8.18 -3.85
C LEU A 133 -9.31 8.04 -2.79
N ASP A 134 -8.98 8.22 -1.51
CA ASP A 134 -9.96 8.25 -0.43
C ASP A 134 -10.94 9.43 -0.57
N ALA A 135 -10.47 10.59 -1.05
CA ALA A 135 -11.32 11.75 -1.32
C ALA A 135 -12.25 11.53 -2.54
N GLU A 136 -11.75 10.93 -3.62
CA GLU A 136 -12.55 10.59 -4.80
C GLU A 136 -13.71 9.63 -4.47
N ARG A 137 -13.56 8.80 -3.44
CA ARG A 137 -14.61 7.87 -2.97
C ARG A 137 -15.71 8.56 -2.16
N GLY A 138 -15.74 9.89 -2.11
CA GLY A 138 -16.68 10.68 -1.32
C GLY A 138 -16.16 11.12 0.06
N GLY A 139 -14.84 11.01 0.28
CA GLY A 139 -14.21 11.30 1.56
C GLY A 139 -14.56 10.26 2.62
N TRP A 140 -13.65 9.97 3.54
CA TRP A 140 -14.05 9.29 4.77
C TRP A 140 -14.67 10.35 5.69
N ALA A 141 -15.91 10.08 6.12
CA ALA A 141 -16.48 10.60 7.37
C ALA A 141 -15.77 9.98 8.59
#